data_AF-A0A974P519-F1
#
_entry.id   AF-A0A974P519-F1
#
_cell.length_a   1.000
_cell.length_b   1.000
_cell.length_c   1.000
_cell.angle_alpha   90.00
_cell.angle_beta   90.00
_cell.angle_gamma   90.00
#
_symmetry.space_group_name_H-M   'P 1'
#
loop_
_entity.id
_entity.type
_entity.pdbx_description
1 polymer ?
#
loop_
_entity_poly.entity_id
_entity_poly.type
_entity_poly.pdbx_seq_one_letter_code
_entity_poly.pdbx_strand_id
1 'polypeptide(L)'
;MTALDRVWHAAFSLQRRSGHRLLCPQAGPRPSTRPPGRDWLNGPLVWAIDETTQPLYFFPRDCPRILLWPTPATTAQDRDRWFGTSAARMIAHVEWAWFDRLSRESLYRYELSAETFEDLDDAGMWVSRQAVTPSPSKL
;
A
#
# COMPACT_ATOMS: atom_id res chain seq x y z
N MET A 1 -4.94 26.39 -5.90
CA MET A 1 -5.00 24.97 -6.30
C MET A 1 -4.99 24.17 -5.02
N THR A 2 -6.16 23.94 -4.43
CA THR A 2 -6.34 23.49 -3.04
C THR A 2 -6.20 21.97 -2.93
N ALA A 3 -5.33 21.55 -2.01
CA ALA A 3 -4.97 20.18 -1.72
C ALA A 3 -6.02 19.44 -0.87
N LEU A 4 -7.27 19.40 -1.33
CA LEU A 4 -8.40 18.89 -0.52
C LEU A 4 -9.16 17.68 -1.08
N ASP A 5 -8.79 17.05 -2.21
CA ASP A 5 -9.67 16.03 -2.83
C ASP A 5 -9.00 14.73 -3.33
N ARG A 6 -7.78 14.38 -2.91
CA ARG A 6 -7.14 13.15 -3.41
C ARG A 6 -6.28 12.45 -2.36
N VAL A 7 -6.93 11.85 -1.37
CA VAL A 7 -6.28 10.78 -0.60
C VAL A 7 -7.05 9.49 -0.87
N TRP A 8 -6.70 8.85 -1.98
CA TRP A 8 -7.22 7.53 -2.35
C TRP A 8 -6.44 6.49 -1.56
N HIS A 9 -7.05 5.95 -0.51
CA HIS A 9 -6.42 4.93 0.31
C HIS A 9 -6.85 3.55 -0.15
N ALA A 10 -5.87 2.67 -0.33
CA ALA A 10 -6.10 1.33 -0.82
C ALA A 10 -5.84 0.27 0.23
N ALA A 11 -6.86 -0.57 0.46
CA ALA A 11 -6.66 -1.89 1.01
C ALA A 11 -6.40 -2.85 -0.16
N PHE A 12 -5.29 -3.60 -0.09
CA PHE A 12 -4.96 -4.62 -1.07
C PHE A 12 -5.29 -5.99 -0.50
N SER A 13 -6.10 -6.75 -1.23
CA SER A 13 -6.20 -8.18 -0.99
C SER A 13 -5.72 -8.91 -2.23
N LEU A 14 -4.64 -9.67 -2.05
CA LEU A 14 -4.19 -10.67 -3.03
C LEU A 14 -4.94 -12.00 -2.82
N GLN A 15 -6.18 -11.94 -2.35
CA GLN A 15 -7.09 -13.08 -2.26
C GLN A 15 -7.93 -13.15 -3.54
N ARG A 16 -8.26 -14.37 -3.97
CA ARG A 16 -9.13 -14.67 -5.10
C ARG A 16 -10.61 -14.31 -4.88
N ARG A 17 -10.92 -13.24 -4.14
CA ARG A 17 -12.29 -12.82 -3.85
C ARG A 17 -12.45 -11.31 -4.02
N SER A 18 -13.11 -10.93 -5.11
CA SER A 18 -13.78 -9.65 -5.22
C SER A 18 -15.01 -9.62 -4.29
N GLY A 19 -15.41 -8.43 -3.84
CA GLY A 19 -16.74 -8.22 -3.26
C GLY A 19 -16.81 -7.99 -1.75
N HIS A 20 -15.72 -7.63 -1.07
CA HIS A 20 -15.81 -7.13 0.30
C HIS A 20 -16.56 -5.78 0.32
N ARG A 21 -17.86 -5.81 0.60
CA ARG A 21 -18.69 -4.59 0.75
C ARG A 21 -18.43 -3.86 2.06
N LEU A 22 -17.91 -4.56 3.08
CA LEU A 22 -17.58 -3.98 4.37
C LEU A 22 -16.25 -4.56 4.86
N LEU A 23 -15.32 -3.68 5.19
CA LEU A 23 -14.05 -4.02 5.81
C LEU A 23 -14.18 -3.75 7.31
N CYS A 24 -14.26 -4.82 8.11
CA CYS A 24 -14.30 -4.70 9.56
C CYS A 24 -12.87 -4.65 10.13
N PRO A 25 -12.64 -3.94 11.25
CA PRO A 25 -11.34 -3.96 11.93
C PRO A 25 -10.95 -5.38 12.33
N GLN A 26 -9.74 -5.82 11.99
CA GLN A 26 -9.23 -7.14 12.32
C GLN A 26 -7.85 -7.04 12.96
N ALA A 27 -7.59 -7.90 13.96
CA ALA A 27 -6.25 -8.02 14.52
C ALA A 27 -5.39 -8.90 13.59
N GLY A 28 -4.11 -8.58 13.49
CA GLY A 28 -3.16 -9.44 12.80
C GLY A 28 -3.02 -10.80 13.50
N PRO A 29 -2.69 -11.88 12.78
CA PRO A 29 -2.57 -13.22 13.38
C PRO A 29 -1.37 -13.34 14.34
N ARG A 30 -0.39 -12.43 14.24
CA ARG A 30 0.76 -12.34 15.14
C ARG A 30 1.02 -10.88 15.46
N PRO A 31 1.07 -10.49 16.75
CA PRO A 31 1.49 -9.16 17.15
C PRO A 31 2.92 -8.89 16.68
N SER A 32 3.19 -7.66 16.24
CA SER A 32 4.55 -7.20 15.98
C SER A 32 5.07 -6.42 17.19
N THR A 33 6.39 -6.41 17.37
CA THR A 33 7.03 -5.48 18.31
C THR A 33 6.79 -4.06 17.81
N ARG A 34 6.19 -3.21 18.66
CA ARG A 34 5.89 -1.81 18.35
C ARG A 34 6.73 -0.88 19.22
N PRO A 35 6.99 0.36 18.78
CA PRO A 35 7.54 1.38 19.65
C PRO A 35 6.66 1.62 20.89
N PRO A 36 7.23 2.07 22.02
CA PRO A 36 6.46 2.39 23.21
C PRO A 36 5.26 3.30 22.92
N GLY A 37 4.09 2.97 23.46
CA GLY A 37 2.86 3.72 23.24
C GLY A 37 2.13 3.42 21.92
N ARG A 38 2.69 2.57 21.05
CA ARG A 38 2.07 2.14 19.78
C ARG A 38 1.56 0.68 19.81
N ASP A 39 1.46 0.06 20.99
CA ASP A 39 0.98 -1.33 21.14
C ASP A 39 -0.46 -1.52 20.65
N TRP A 40 -1.28 -0.48 20.70
CA TRP A 40 -2.65 -0.49 20.18
C TRP A 40 -2.72 -0.80 18.67
N LEU A 41 -1.64 -0.63 17.92
CA LEU A 41 -1.54 -1.02 16.51
C LEU A 41 -1.54 -2.54 16.29
N ASN A 42 -1.44 -3.34 17.35
CA ASN A 42 -1.66 -4.79 17.30
C ASN A 42 -3.14 -5.16 17.51
N GLY A 43 -3.99 -4.20 17.87
CA GLY A 43 -5.43 -4.38 18.03
C GLY A 43 -6.19 -4.51 16.70
N PRO A 44 -7.52 -4.70 16.77
CA PRO A 44 -8.35 -4.81 15.58
C PRO A 44 -8.44 -3.46 14.86
N LEU A 45 -7.94 -3.42 13.62
CA LEU A 45 -7.89 -2.21 12.79
C LEU A 45 -8.23 -2.55 11.33
N VAL A 46 -8.78 -1.58 10.60
CA VAL A 46 -8.76 -1.55 9.14
C VAL A 46 -7.48 -0.83 8.73
N TRP A 47 -6.61 -1.52 7.99
CA TRP A 47 -5.37 -0.95 7.47
C TRP A 47 -5.57 -0.49 6.02
N ALA A 48 -5.01 0.67 5.69
CA ALA A 48 -4.97 1.18 4.34
C ALA A 48 -3.61 1.83 4.04
N ILE A 49 -3.29 1.95 2.76
CA ILE A 49 -2.04 2.54 2.28
C ILE A 49 -2.35 3.69 1.32
N ASP A 50 -1.58 4.76 1.38
CA ASP A 50 -1.73 5.89 0.47
C ASP A 50 -1.38 5.55 -0.99
N GLU A 51 -1.79 6.44 -1.91
CA GLU A 51 -1.61 6.26 -3.35
C GLU A 51 -0.13 6.25 -3.81
N THR A 52 0.76 6.91 -3.07
CA THR A 52 2.16 7.06 -3.44
C THR A 52 2.96 5.81 -3.06
N THR A 53 2.65 5.20 -1.93
CA THR A 53 3.35 4.06 -1.31
C THR A 53 2.67 2.73 -1.60
N GLN A 54 1.41 2.72 -2.08
CA GLN A 54 0.69 1.49 -2.43
C GLN A 54 1.45 0.49 -3.32
N PRO A 55 2.36 0.86 -4.25
CA PRO A 55 3.04 -0.15 -5.06
C PRO A 55 3.89 -1.12 -4.22
N LEU A 56 4.32 -0.74 -3.01
CA LEU A 56 4.99 -1.62 -2.05
C LEU A 56 4.17 -2.87 -1.71
N TYR A 57 2.85 -2.81 -1.92
CA TYR A 57 1.86 -3.82 -1.56
C TYR A 57 1.20 -4.50 -2.77
N PHE A 58 1.67 -4.25 -4.00
CA PHE A 58 1.14 -4.88 -5.21
C PHE A 58 1.62 -6.33 -5.42
N PHE A 59 2.44 -6.83 -4.51
CA PHE A 59 3.09 -8.12 -4.62
C PHE A 59 2.56 -9.08 -3.55
N PRO A 60 2.54 -10.39 -3.81
CA PRO A 60 2.28 -11.38 -2.77
C PRO A 60 3.17 -11.14 -1.55
N ARG A 61 2.63 -11.37 -0.35
CA ARG A 61 3.35 -11.04 0.91
C ARG A 61 4.75 -11.64 0.96
N ASP A 62 4.90 -12.88 0.50
CA ASP A 62 6.16 -13.63 0.56
C ASP A 62 7.11 -13.34 -0.63
N CYS A 63 6.72 -12.47 -1.58
CA CYS A 63 7.57 -12.09 -2.71
C CYS A 63 8.72 -11.19 -2.25
N PRO A 64 9.99 -11.61 -2.33
CA PRO A 64 11.13 -10.74 -2.08
C PRO A 64 11.11 -9.60 -3.09
N ARG A 65 11.17 -8.36 -2.60
CA ARG A 65 11.05 -7.16 -3.42
C ARG A 65 11.85 -6.00 -2.86
N ILE A 66 12.43 -5.22 -3.77
CA ILE A 66 13.01 -3.91 -3.51
C ILE A 66 12.32 -2.94 -4.45
N LEU A 67 11.81 -1.84 -3.94
CA LEU A 67 11.27 -0.77 -4.76
C LEU A 67 12.21 0.43 -4.67
N LEU A 68 12.49 1.03 -5.82
CA LEU A 68 13.32 2.21 -5.97
C LEU A 68 12.46 3.36 -6.48
N TRP A 69 12.57 4.53 -5.86
CA TRP A 69 11.94 5.77 -6.32
C TRP A 69 12.87 6.96 -6.05
N PRO A 70 12.84 8.01 -6.90
CA PRO A 70 13.61 9.22 -6.65
C PRO A 70 13.07 9.97 -5.42
N THR A 71 13.98 10.55 -4.65
CA THR A 71 13.72 11.47 -3.54
C THR A 71 14.26 12.87 -3.88
N PRO A 72 13.97 13.91 -3.08
CA PRO A 72 14.56 15.24 -3.28
C PRO A 72 16.10 15.26 -3.27
N ALA A 73 16.73 14.25 -2.65
CA ALA A 73 18.19 14.11 -2.61
C ALA A 73 18.76 13.31 -3.80
N THR A 74 17.93 12.74 -4.67
CA THR A 74 18.39 11.91 -5.80
C THR A 74 19.02 12.79 -6.88
N THR A 75 20.26 12.49 -7.25
CA THR A 75 20.99 13.23 -8.27
C THR A 75 20.62 12.81 -9.69
N ALA A 76 21.00 13.61 -10.69
CA ALA A 76 20.86 13.22 -12.10
C ALA A 76 21.68 11.96 -12.43
N GLN A 77 22.83 11.76 -11.78
CA GLN A 77 23.65 10.56 -11.95
C GLN A 77 22.97 9.32 -11.36
N ASP A 78 22.32 9.45 -10.19
CA ASP A 78 21.55 8.35 -9.61
C ASP A 78 20.36 7.98 -10.50
N ARG A 79 19.65 8.99 -11.04
CA ARG A 79 18.56 8.80 -12.00
C ARG A 79 19.03 7.99 -13.20
N ASP A 80 20.11 8.43 -13.86
CA ASP A 80 20.64 7.75 -15.04
C ASP A 80 21.09 6.31 -14.70
N ARG A 81 21.81 6.13 -13.58
CA ARG A 81 22.32 4.82 -13.16
C ARG A 81 21.22 3.81 -12.82
N TRP A 82 20.18 4.23 -12.10
CA TRP A 82 19.17 3.31 -11.55
C TRP A 82 17.87 3.25 -12.35
N PHE A 83 17.53 4.31 -13.09
CA PHE A 83 16.31 4.37 -13.92
C PHE A 83 16.62 4.30 -15.42
N GLY A 84 17.85 4.64 -15.84
CA GLY A 84 18.20 4.72 -17.26
C GLY A 84 17.23 5.64 -18.00
N THR A 85 16.65 5.13 -19.09
CA THR A 85 15.64 5.85 -19.89
C THR A 85 14.20 5.73 -19.37
N SER A 86 13.99 5.01 -18.25
CA SER A 86 12.66 4.79 -17.69
C SER A 86 12.06 6.09 -17.13
N ALA A 87 10.86 6.44 -17.58
CA ALA A 87 10.06 7.51 -17.00
C ALA A 87 9.19 7.04 -15.83
N ALA A 88 9.33 5.79 -15.38
CA ALA A 88 8.55 5.25 -14.27
C ALA A 88 8.83 6.03 -12.97
N ARG A 89 7.78 6.32 -12.19
CA ARG A 89 7.94 6.96 -10.87
C ARG A 89 8.66 6.06 -9.86
N MET A 90 8.58 4.75 -10.06
CA MET A 90 9.06 3.72 -9.16
C MET A 90 9.40 2.46 -9.97
N ILE A 91 10.50 1.79 -9.64
CA ILE A 91 10.92 0.53 -10.24
C ILE A 91 10.91 -0.55 -9.17
N ALA A 92 10.25 -1.67 -9.45
CA ALA A 92 10.26 -2.84 -8.58
C ALA A 92 11.27 -3.86 -9.10
N HIS A 93 12.19 -4.25 -8.23
CA HIS A 93 13.07 -5.38 -8.42
C HIS A 93 12.53 -6.55 -7.62
N VAL A 94 12.22 -7.65 -8.31
CA VAL A 94 11.72 -8.90 -7.75
C VAL A 94 12.55 -10.05 -8.28
N GLU A 95 12.60 -11.16 -7.54
CA GLU A 95 13.23 -12.37 -8.04
C GLU A 95 12.49 -12.93 -9.26
N TRP A 96 13.23 -13.37 -10.28
CA TRP A 96 12.67 -13.84 -11.54
C TRP A 96 11.68 -14.99 -11.39
N ALA A 97 11.88 -15.86 -10.39
CA ALA A 97 10.99 -16.97 -10.08
C ALA A 97 9.53 -16.54 -9.78
N TRP A 98 9.30 -15.27 -9.43
CA TRP A 98 7.97 -14.72 -9.18
C TRP A 98 7.27 -14.20 -10.44
N PHE A 99 7.96 -14.06 -11.57
CA PHE A 99 7.44 -13.42 -12.78
C PHE A 99 6.14 -14.07 -13.28
N ASP A 100 6.11 -15.39 -13.42
CA ASP A 100 4.93 -16.12 -13.91
C ASP A 100 3.73 -15.96 -12.97
N ARG A 101 3.98 -15.92 -11.65
CA ARG A 101 2.92 -15.68 -10.68
C ARG A 101 2.40 -14.25 -10.78
N LEU A 102 3.29 -13.27 -10.74
CA LEU A 102 2.92 -11.85 -10.79
C LEU A 102 2.16 -11.49 -12.08
N SER A 103 2.55 -12.05 -13.22
CA SER A 103 1.91 -11.79 -14.52
C SER A 103 0.53 -12.42 -14.69
N ARG A 104 0.16 -13.38 -13.84
CA ARG A 104 -1.11 -14.12 -13.92
C ARG A 104 -2.09 -13.79 -12.79
N GLU A 105 -1.63 -13.17 -11.72
CA GLU A 105 -2.45 -12.82 -10.57
C GLU A 105 -3.23 -11.53 -10.83
N SER A 106 -4.40 -11.42 -10.21
CA SER A 106 -5.21 -10.20 -10.23
C SER A 106 -5.03 -9.44 -8.92
N LEU A 107 -4.85 -8.13 -9.04
CA LEU A 107 -4.83 -7.23 -7.88
C LEU A 107 -6.19 -6.55 -7.74
N TYR A 108 -6.78 -6.65 -6.54
CA TYR A 108 -7.97 -5.89 -6.20
C TYR A 108 -7.56 -4.67 -5.37
N ARG A 109 -7.91 -3.49 -5.87
CA ARG A 109 -7.74 -2.20 -5.20
C ARG A 109 -9.10 -1.68 -4.78
N TYR A 110 -9.28 -1.43 -3.49
CA TYR A 110 -10.45 -0.77 -2.94
C TYR A 110 -10.11 0.69 -2.67
N GLU A 111 -11.00 1.62 -2.98
CA GLU A 111 -10.82 3.03 -2.62
C GLU A 111 -11.61 3.32 -1.35
N LEU A 112 -10.96 3.91 -0.34
CA LEU A 112 -11.56 4.17 0.97
C LEU A 112 -11.57 5.68 1.26
N SER A 113 -12.67 6.19 1.84
CA SER A 113 -12.72 7.55 2.37
C SER A 113 -11.78 7.69 3.56
N ALA A 114 -11.05 8.81 3.63
CA ALA A 114 -10.11 9.11 4.71
C ALA A 114 -10.80 9.52 6.03
N GLU A 115 -12.12 9.75 6.03
CA GLU A 115 -12.87 10.35 7.16
C GLU A 115 -12.65 9.67 8.52
N THR A 116 -12.44 8.35 8.53
CA THR A 116 -12.26 7.57 9.78
C THR A 116 -10.83 7.07 9.98
N PHE A 117 -9.91 7.47 9.11
CA PHE A 117 -8.54 7.00 9.13
C PHE A 117 -7.60 8.00 9.83
N GLU A 118 -6.66 7.45 10.59
CA GLU A 118 -5.54 8.14 11.20
C GLU A 118 -4.26 7.82 10.42
N ASP A 119 -3.52 8.85 10.01
CA ASP A 119 -2.17 8.70 9.45
C ASP A 119 -1.21 8.28 10.57
N LEU A 120 -0.34 7.31 10.28
CA LEU A 120 0.70 6.87 11.20
C LEU A 120 2.04 7.58 10.99
N ASP A 121 2.13 8.43 9.96
CA ASP A 121 3.37 9.05 9.47
C ASP A 121 4.47 8.00 9.23
N ASP A 122 4.06 6.80 8.81
CA ASP A 122 4.90 5.61 8.69
C ASP A 122 4.63 4.91 7.36
N ALA A 123 5.52 5.13 6.39
CA ALA A 123 5.48 4.49 5.07
C ALA A 123 4.11 4.55 4.37
N GLY A 124 3.36 5.64 4.57
CA GLY A 124 2.03 5.85 3.97
C GLY A 124 0.94 4.97 4.56
N MET A 125 1.12 4.46 5.78
CA MET A 125 0.14 3.63 6.48
C MET A 125 -0.92 4.46 7.20
N TRP A 126 -2.16 4.02 7.04
CA TRP A 126 -3.33 4.60 7.69
C TRP A 126 -4.14 3.52 8.39
N VAL A 127 -4.77 3.87 9.50
CA VAL A 127 -5.60 2.93 10.28
C VAL A 127 -6.95 3.52 10.66
N SER A 128 -7.99 2.71 10.59
CA SER A 128 -9.32 3.03 11.14
C SER A 128 -9.71 2.00 12.19
N ARG A 129 -10.30 2.48 13.29
CA ARG A 129 -10.92 1.63 14.33
C ARG A 129 -12.37 1.27 13.99
N GLN A 130 -12.90 1.78 12.88
CA GLN A 130 -14.28 1.59 12.45
C GLN A 130 -14.35 0.66 11.23
N ALA A 131 -15.52 0.06 11.02
CA ALA A 131 -15.77 -0.66 9.78
C ALA A 131 -15.94 0.33 8.62
N VAL A 132 -15.34 0.02 7.48
CA VAL A 132 -15.28 0.93 6.32
C VAL A 132 -15.88 0.24 5.10
N THR A 133 -16.77 0.95 4.41
CA THR A 133 -17.30 0.51 3.11
C THR A 133 -16.44 1.11 2.00
N PRO A 134 -15.89 0.29 1.09
CA PRO A 134 -15.22 0.82 -0.08
C PRO A 134 -16.13 1.68 -0.95
N SER A 135 -15.57 2.77 -1.47
CA SER A 135 -16.23 3.59 -2.48
C SER A 135 -16.49 2.75 -3.74
N PRO A 136 -17.59 3.02 -4.48
CA PRO A 136 -17.80 2.41 -5.79
C PRO A 136 -16.62 2.79 -6.68
N SER A 137 -15.82 1.80 -7.05
CA SER A 137 -14.64 2.00 -7.90
C SER A 137 -15.08 2.58 -9.25
N LYS A 138 -14.59 3.78 -9.58
CA LYS A 138 -14.67 4.33 -10.94
C LYS A 138 -13.56 3.65 -11.75
N LEU A 139 -13.88 2.56 -12.44
CA LEU A 139 -13.03 2.03 -13.51
C LEU A 139 -13.00 3.03 -14.67
#